data_AF-A0A5A7TEF3-F1
#
_entry.id   AF-A0A5A7TEF3-F1
#
_cell.length_a   1.000
_cell.length_b   1.000
_cell.length_c   1.000
_cell.angle_alpha   90.00
_cell.angle_beta   90.00
_cell.angle_gamma   90.00
#
_symmetry.space_group_name_H-M   'P 1'
#
loop_
_entity.id
_entity.type
_entity.pdbx_description
1 polymer ?
#
loop_
_entity_poly.entity_id
_entity_poly.type
_entity_poly.pdbx_seq_one_letter_code
_entity_poly.pdbx_strand_id
1 'polypeptide(L)'
;MPPSSCDPRPSNDLSIALRKGECKCTYPVSSFAAYHQLSPPTYAFITYLDSTPLLNTVHEALSQPGWRNAMLEKMTALDDNGTWDLVFCPTGKKAIGCK
;
A
#
# COMPACT_ATOMS: atom_id res chain seq x y z
N MET A 1 -23.81 -41.10 26.76
CA MET A 1 -23.53 -39.72 27.22
C MET A 1 -22.49 -39.15 26.27
N PRO A 2 -22.85 -38.26 25.32
CA PRO A 2 -21.87 -37.67 24.41
C PRO A 2 -21.24 -36.42 25.06
N PRO A 3 -19.96 -36.11 24.79
CA PRO A 3 -19.34 -34.90 25.26
C PRO A 3 -19.84 -33.67 24.49
N SER A 4 -19.96 -32.59 25.26
CA SER A 4 -20.41 -31.25 24.89
C SER A 4 -19.65 -30.69 23.68
N SER A 5 -20.41 -30.17 22.71
CA SER A 5 -19.93 -29.27 21.66
C SER A 5 -19.18 -28.08 22.29
N CYS A 6 -18.02 -27.77 21.72
CA CYS A 6 -17.35 -26.48 21.87
C CYS A 6 -17.07 -25.96 20.46
N ASP A 7 -18.13 -25.51 19.80
CA ASP A 7 -17.99 -24.66 18.62
C ASP A 7 -17.61 -23.24 19.07
N PRO A 8 -16.47 -22.67 18.65
CA PRO A 8 -16.22 -21.25 18.85
C PRO A 8 -17.12 -20.47 17.90
N ARG A 9 -18.20 -19.88 18.44
CA ARG A 9 -19.05 -18.93 17.70
C ARG A 9 -18.16 -17.83 17.09
N PRO A 10 -18.19 -17.60 15.77
CA PRO A 10 -17.50 -16.45 15.21
C PRO A 10 -18.26 -15.20 15.64
N SER A 11 -17.63 -14.37 16.47
CA SER A 11 -18.14 -13.05 16.84
C SER A 11 -18.28 -12.21 15.56
N ASN A 12 -19.52 -11.92 15.20
CA ASN A 12 -19.88 -11.14 14.03
C ASN A 12 -19.78 -9.62 14.26
N ASP A 13 -19.24 -9.18 15.41
CA ASP A 13 -19.19 -7.75 15.80
C ASP A 13 -17.96 -6.99 15.28
N LEU A 14 -17.03 -7.67 14.59
CA LEU A 14 -15.90 -7.01 13.95
C LEU A 14 -16.27 -6.50 12.55
N SER A 15 -15.81 -5.28 12.23
CA SER A 15 -15.95 -4.68 10.90
C SER A 15 -15.35 -5.60 9.84
N ILE A 16 -15.93 -5.62 8.63
CA ILE A 16 -15.55 -6.53 7.54
C ILE A 16 -14.04 -6.47 7.24
N ALA A 17 -13.43 -5.29 7.41
CA ALA A 17 -11.99 -5.07 7.27
C ALA A 17 -11.13 -5.88 8.27
N LEU A 18 -11.65 -6.14 9.47
CA LEU A 18 -10.97 -6.90 10.53
C LEU A 18 -11.28 -8.40 10.47
N ARG A 19 -12.16 -8.85 9.57
CA ARG A 19 -12.45 -10.27 9.35
C ARG A 19 -11.43 -10.98 8.47
N LYS A 20 -10.39 -10.27 8.00
CA LYS A 20 -9.28 -10.88 7.28
C LYS A 20 -8.42 -11.69 8.26
N GLY A 21 -8.82 -12.95 8.44
CA GLY A 21 -7.92 -13.94 9.01
C GLY A 21 -6.64 -14.01 8.18
N GLU A 22 -5.53 -14.38 8.81
CA GLU A 22 -4.29 -14.68 8.09
C GLU A 22 -4.57 -15.78 7.05
N CYS A 23 -4.71 -15.41 5.78
CA CYS A 23 -4.70 -16.39 4.69
C CYS A 23 -3.30 -16.99 4.65
N LYS A 24 -3.12 -18.14 5.30
CA LYS A 24 -1.92 -18.95 5.17
C LYS A 24 -1.91 -19.51 3.75
N CYS A 25 -1.13 -18.89 2.88
CA CYS A 25 -0.92 -19.40 1.53
C CYS A 25 -0.12 -20.69 1.65
N THR A 26 -0.70 -21.83 1.29
CA THR A 26 -0.03 -23.14 1.33
C THR A 26 1.21 -23.18 0.43
N TYR A 27 1.18 -22.41 -0.67
CA TYR A 27 2.27 -22.33 -1.65
C TYR A 27 2.51 -20.86 -2.03
N PRO A 28 3.25 -20.08 -1.22
CA PRO A 28 3.52 -18.71 -1.58
C PRO A 28 4.43 -18.70 -2.81
N VAL A 29 4.14 -17.82 -3.78
CA VAL A 29 4.93 -17.70 -5.02
C VAL A 29 6.40 -17.39 -4.73
N SER A 30 6.68 -16.68 -3.63
CA SER A 30 8.04 -16.42 -3.14
C SER A 30 8.84 -17.69 -2.81
N SER A 31 8.19 -18.82 -2.53
CA SER A 31 8.88 -20.11 -2.34
C SER A 31 9.40 -20.73 -3.64
N PHE A 32 8.85 -20.33 -4.79
CA PHE A 32 9.24 -20.86 -6.10
C PHE A 32 9.93 -19.83 -7.00
N ALA A 33 9.81 -18.54 -6.70
CA ALA A 33 10.52 -17.48 -7.41
C ALA A 33 12.00 -17.50 -7.04
N ALA A 34 12.83 -18.04 -7.92
CA ALA A 34 14.26 -18.17 -7.68
C ALA A 34 15.06 -17.26 -8.62
N TYR A 35 15.63 -16.18 -8.07
CA TYR A 35 16.40 -15.19 -8.82
C TYR A 35 17.63 -15.79 -9.54
N HIS A 36 18.19 -16.91 -9.04
CA HIS A 36 19.39 -17.54 -9.58
C HIS A 36 19.21 -18.21 -10.96
N GLN A 37 17.97 -18.43 -11.40
CA GLN A 37 17.68 -19.01 -12.72
C GLN A 37 17.50 -17.93 -13.80
N LEU A 38 17.59 -16.66 -13.42
CA LEU A 38 17.44 -15.55 -14.35
C LEU A 38 18.75 -15.28 -15.09
N SER A 39 18.64 -14.75 -16.30
CA SER A 39 19.81 -14.29 -17.03
C SER A 39 20.52 -13.18 -16.24
N PRO A 40 21.86 -13.06 -16.32
CA PRO A 40 22.62 -12.03 -15.60
C PRO A 40 22.06 -10.59 -15.71
N PRO A 41 21.66 -10.07 -16.90
CA PRO A 41 21.11 -8.72 -16.99
C PRO A 41 19.75 -8.58 -16.30
N THR A 42 18.89 -9.61 -16.38
CA THR A 42 17.59 -9.61 -15.71
C THR A 42 17.74 -9.69 -14.19
N TYR A 43 18.67 -10.52 -13.69
CA TYR A 43 18.98 -10.62 -12.28
C TYR A 43 19.46 -9.27 -11.71
N ALA A 44 20.41 -8.63 -12.38
CA ALA A 44 20.95 -7.33 -11.97
C ALA A 44 19.86 -6.25 -11.92
N PHE A 45 18.95 -6.23 -12.90
CA PHE A 45 17.86 -5.27 -12.91
C PHE A 45 16.86 -5.49 -11.77
N ILE A 46 16.43 -6.73 -11.51
CA ILE A 46 15.42 -6.98 -10.48
C ILE A 46 16.01 -6.78 -9.07
N THR A 47 17.27 -7.18 -8.84
CA THR A 47 17.95 -6.91 -7.56
C THR A 47 18.11 -5.42 -7.31
N TYR A 48 18.41 -4.63 -8.35
CA TYR A 48 18.41 -3.17 -8.25
C TYR A 48 17.04 -2.62 -7.84
N LEU A 49 15.94 -3.10 -8.46
CA LEU A 49 14.59 -2.69 -8.09
C LEU A 49 14.23 -3.07 -6.65
N ASP A 50 14.56 -4.29 -6.24
CA ASP A 50 14.28 -4.79 -4.88
C ASP A 50 15.08 -4.04 -3.81
N SER A 51 16.29 -3.62 -4.14
CA SER A 51 17.13 -2.78 -3.26
C SER A 51 16.66 -1.33 -3.18
N THR A 52 15.80 -0.87 -4.09
CA THR A 52 15.31 0.51 -4.08
C THR A 52 14.27 0.66 -2.97
N PRO A 53 14.50 1.53 -1.97
CA PRO A 53 13.57 1.68 -0.86
C PRO A 53 12.23 2.22 -1.33
N LEU A 54 11.16 1.55 -0.90
CA LEU A 54 9.81 2.06 -1.06
C LEU A 54 9.63 3.30 -0.16
N LEU A 55 9.18 4.40 -0.76
CA LEU A 55 8.88 5.64 -0.04
C LEU A 55 7.56 5.45 0.68
N ASN A 56 7.58 5.36 2.00
CA ASN A 56 6.39 5.06 2.80
C ASN A 56 5.69 6.33 3.29
N THR A 57 6.36 7.49 3.16
CA THR A 57 5.81 8.77 3.61
C THR A 57 5.80 9.81 2.51
N VAL A 58 4.86 10.75 2.62
CA VAL A 58 4.77 11.91 1.71
C VAL A 58 6.06 12.74 1.76
N HIS A 59 6.69 12.86 2.93
CA HIS A 59 7.94 13.62 3.08
C HIS A 59 9.09 12.96 2.30
N GLU A 60 9.25 11.64 2.41
CA GLU A 60 10.23 10.88 1.64
C GLU A 60 9.97 10.99 0.13
N ALA A 61 8.72 10.86 -0.30
CA ALA A 61 8.33 11.05 -1.69
C ALA A 61 8.70 12.45 -2.22
N LEU A 62 8.39 13.50 -1.44
CA LEU A 62 8.70 14.88 -1.82
C LEU A 62 10.21 15.20 -1.80
N SER A 63 11.02 14.41 -1.11
CA SER A 63 12.48 14.54 -1.14
C SER A 63 13.08 14.08 -2.48
N GLN A 64 12.39 13.20 -3.21
CA GLN A 64 12.82 12.69 -4.50
C GLN A 64 12.41 13.64 -5.65
N PRO A 65 13.34 14.12 -6.48
CA PRO A 65 13.04 15.10 -7.53
C PRO A 65 12.00 14.61 -8.55
N GLY A 66 12.04 13.34 -8.94
CA GLY A 66 11.08 12.78 -9.90
C GLY A 66 9.64 12.81 -9.39
N TRP A 67 9.43 12.39 -8.14
CA TRP A 67 8.12 12.42 -7.48
C TRP A 67 7.63 13.85 -7.23
N ARG A 68 8.52 14.76 -6.83
CA ARG A 68 8.20 16.18 -6.67
C ARG A 68 7.72 16.80 -7.97
N ASN A 69 8.43 16.55 -9.08
CA ASN A 69 8.07 17.09 -10.38
C ASN A 69 6.72 16.57 -10.86
N ALA A 70 6.48 15.26 -10.72
CA ALA A 70 5.18 14.66 -11.08
C ALA A 70 4.02 15.24 -10.24
N MET A 71 4.25 15.52 -8.96
CA MET A 71 3.25 16.16 -8.11
C MET A 71 2.95 17.61 -8.56
N LEU A 72 4.00 18.36 -8.93
CA LEU A 72 3.87 19.72 -9.45
C LEU A 72 3.07 19.73 -10.76
N GLU A 73 3.44 18.87 -11.71
CA GLU A 73 2.74 18.73 -12.99
C GLU A 73 1.26 18.42 -12.78
N LYS A 74 0.95 17.52 -11.85
CA LYS A 74 -0.43 17.22 -11.48
C LYS A 74 -1.14 18.45 -10.89
N MET A 75 -0.50 19.18 -9.98
CA MET A 75 -1.10 20.40 -9.41
C MET A 75 -1.43 21.42 -10.50
N THR A 76 -0.53 21.66 -11.44
CA THR A 76 -0.76 22.54 -12.60
C THR A 76 -1.92 22.04 -13.46
N ALA A 77 -1.96 20.75 -13.79
CA ALA A 77 -3.04 20.19 -14.60
C ALA A 77 -4.42 20.29 -13.93
N LEU A 78 -4.48 20.22 -12.59
CA LEU A 78 -5.73 20.39 -11.84
C LEU A 78 -6.22 21.84 -11.86
N ASP A 79 -5.30 22.80 -11.79
CA ASP A 79 -5.55 24.24 -11.88
C ASP A 79 -6.06 24.60 -13.30
N ASP A 80 -5.36 24.11 -14.33
CA ASP A 80 -5.73 24.34 -15.74
C ASP A 80 -7.11 23.79 -16.09
N ASN A 81 -7.51 22.67 -15.47
CA ASN A 81 -8.81 22.05 -15.68
C ASN A 81 -9.95 22.77 -14.92
N GLY A 82 -9.65 23.75 -14.06
CA GLY A 82 -10.64 24.55 -13.32
C GLY A 82 -11.61 23.72 -12.46
N THR A 83 -11.23 22.48 -12.15
CA THR A 83 -12.09 21.52 -11.42
C THR A 83 -11.72 21.45 -9.94
N TRP A 84 -10.61 22.08 -9.54
CA TRP A 84 -10.06 22.02 -8.20
C TRP A 84 -9.67 23.40 -7.71
N ASP A 85 -10.23 23.82 -6.58
CA ASP A 85 -9.83 25.04 -5.88
C ASP A 85 -9.04 24.69 -4.62
N LEU A 86 -7.93 25.41 -4.38
CA LEU A 86 -7.16 25.28 -3.16
C LEU A 86 -7.82 26.06 -2.02
N VAL A 87 -8.52 25.35 -1.14
CA VAL A 87 -9.23 25.94 0.00
C VAL A 87 -8.55 25.62 1.33
N PHE A 88 -8.62 26.55 2.28
CA PHE A 88 -8.16 26.28 3.64
C PHE A 88 -9.00 25.20 4.32
N CYS A 89 -8.37 24.45 5.22
CA CYS A 89 -9.10 23.48 6.04
C CYS A 89 -10.15 24.21 6.89
N PRO A 90 -11.44 23.82 6.84
CA PRO A 90 -12.47 24.51 7.60
C PRO A 90 -12.24 24.40 9.11
N THR A 91 -12.49 25.48 9.84
CA THR A 91 -12.34 25.52 11.30
C THR A 91 -13.13 24.39 11.97
N GLY A 92 -12.45 23.64 12.84
CA GLY A 92 -13.05 22.51 13.57
C GLY A 92 -13.10 21.18 12.81
N LYS A 93 -12.64 21.14 11.55
CA LYS A 93 -12.47 19.88 10.80
C LYS A 93 -11.03 19.39 10.88
N LYS A 94 -10.86 18.07 10.95
CA LYS A 94 -9.55 17.41 10.88
C LYS A 94 -9.33 16.90 9.46
N ALA A 95 -8.10 17.02 8.97
CA ALA A 95 -7.70 16.37 7.74
C ALA A 95 -7.89 14.86 7.88
N ILE A 96 -8.47 14.23 6.86
CA ILE A 96 -8.56 12.77 6.79
C ILE A 96 -7.16 12.27 6.46
N GLY A 97 -6.51 11.60 7.40
CA GLY A 97 -5.21 10.99 7.19
C GLY A 97 -5.29 9.77 6.27
N CYS A 98 -4.18 9.45 5.60
CA CYS A 98 -3.95 8.12 5.04
C CYS A 98 -3.22 7.25 6.09
N LYS A 99 -3.54 5.96 6.14
CA LYS A 99 -2.85 4.96 6.98
C LYS A 99 -1.73 4.31 6.18
#